data_AF-A0A5M6IAD0-F1
#
_entry.id   AF-A0A5M6IAD0-F1
#
_cell.length_a   1.000
_cell.length_b   1.000
_cell.length_c   1.000
_cell.angle_alpha   90.00
_cell.angle_beta   90.00
_cell.angle_gamma   90.00
#
_symmetry.space_group_name_H-M   'P 1'
#
loop_
_entity.id
_entity.type
_entity.pdbx_description
1 polymer ?
#
loop_
_entity_poly.entity_id
_entity_poly.type
_entity_poly.pdbx_seq_one_letter_code
_entity_poly.pdbx_strand_id
1 'polypeptide(L)'
;MNQTEHVTAIMEPSKAWIIHSITSFAISLAAVLGGVLSLQVDFWVQGFLLMGVLFLAGNCFTLSKVLRDQHEARTWHHRLEVAKTRELIDKYADAA
;
A
#
# COMPACT_ATOMS: atom_id res chain seq x y z
N MET A 1 18.22 17.27 -26.77
CA MET A 1 18.22 15.95 -26.10
C MET A 1 17.48 16.11 -24.79
N ASN A 2 16.15 16.03 -24.79
CA ASN A 2 15.34 16.30 -23.60
C ASN A 2 14.87 14.99 -22.97
N GLN A 3 15.24 14.79 -21.71
CA GLN A 3 15.13 13.52 -20.97
C GLN A 3 13.96 13.58 -19.96
N THR A 4 12.78 14.07 -20.35
CA THR A 4 11.66 14.37 -19.41
C THR A 4 10.41 13.52 -19.61
N GLU A 5 10.53 12.28 -20.07
CA GLU A 5 9.39 11.34 -20.05
C GLU A 5 9.78 9.99 -19.42
N HIS A 6 10.41 10.01 -18.24
CA HIS A 6 10.25 8.88 -17.33
C HIS A 6 8.85 8.94 -16.72
N VAL A 7 7.84 8.73 -17.58
CA VAL A 7 6.52 8.29 -17.14
C VAL A 7 6.80 6.95 -16.47
N THR A 8 6.79 6.92 -15.14
CA THR A 8 6.91 5.68 -14.38
C THR A 8 5.76 4.79 -14.81
N ALA A 9 6.02 3.86 -15.73
CA ALA A 9 5.04 2.89 -16.17
C ALA A 9 4.59 2.14 -14.90
N ILE A 10 3.32 2.29 -14.54
CA ILE A 10 2.74 1.56 -13.43
C ILE A 10 2.59 0.12 -13.92
N MET A 11 3.65 -0.67 -13.71
CA MET A 11 3.69 -2.06 -14.11
C MET A 11 2.71 -2.83 -13.22
N GLU A 12 1.70 -3.43 -13.82
CA GLU A 12 0.79 -4.30 -13.09
C GLU A 12 1.57 -5.52 -12.58
N PRO A 13 1.47 -5.88 -11.30
CA PRO A 13 2.12 -7.07 -10.79
C PRO A 13 1.57 -8.32 -11.49
N SER A 14 2.45 -9.28 -11.78
CA SER A 14 2.03 -10.52 -12.42
C SER A 14 1.02 -11.29 -11.55
N LYS A 15 0.08 -12.00 -12.18
CA LYS A 15 -0.92 -12.82 -11.47
C LYS A 15 -0.27 -13.83 -10.51
N ALA A 16 0.86 -14.41 -10.92
CA ALA A 16 1.63 -15.34 -10.09
C ALA A 16 2.15 -14.67 -8.81
N TRP A 17 2.64 -13.43 -8.90
CA TRP A 17 3.14 -12.67 -7.76
C TRP A 17 2.03 -12.30 -6.77
N ILE A 18 0.85 -11.94 -7.28
CA ILE A 18 -0.32 -11.64 -6.44
C ILE A 18 -0.74 -12.88 -5.64
N ILE A 19 -0.87 -14.03 -6.33
CA ILE A 19 -1.26 -15.30 -5.70
C ILE A 19 -0.22 -15.72 -4.66
N HIS A 20 1.08 -15.62 -4.98
CA HIS A 20 2.15 -15.93 -4.04
C HIS A 20 2.06 -15.06 -2.77
N SER A 21 1.88 -13.75 -2.93
CA SER A 21 1.82 -12.81 -1.81
C SER A 21 0.64 -13.09 -0.87
N ILE A 22 -0.55 -13.35 -1.41
CA ILE A 22 -1.74 -13.70 -0.63
C ILE A 22 -1.55 -15.05 0.08
N THR A 23 -0.97 -16.03 -0.61
CA THR A 23 -0.73 -17.37 -0.06
C THR A 23 0.30 -17.33 1.07
N SER A 24 1.42 -16.63 0.88
CA SER A 24 2.46 -16.46 1.90
C SER A 24 1.91 -15.78 3.15
N PHE A 25 1.10 -14.72 2.98
CA PHE A 25 0.44 -14.05 4.10
C PHE A 25 -0.49 -15.00 4.86
N ALA A 26 -1.32 -15.78 4.16
CA ALA A 26 -2.24 -16.73 4.78
C ALA A 26 -1.50 -17.82 5.56
N ILE A 27 -0.41 -18.36 5.01
CA ILE A 27 0.43 -19.36 5.67
C ILE A 27 1.08 -18.76 6.93
N SER A 28 1.66 -17.56 6.83
CA SER A 28 2.28 -16.89 7.98
C SER A 28 1.27 -16.60 9.09
N LEU A 29 0.08 -16.12 8.74
CA LEU A 29 -0.98 -15.85 9.71
C LEU A 29 -1.46 -17.14 10.40
N ALA A 30 -1.65 -18.21 9.63
CA ALA A 30 -2.01 -19.53 10.17
C ALA A 30 -0.92 -20.10 11.08
N ALA A 31 0.36 -19.94 10.72
CA ALA A 31 1.48 -20.39 11.52
C ALA A 31 1.55 -19.66 12.88
N VAL A 32 1.33 -18.33 12.89
CA VAL A 32 1.30 -17.54 14.14
C VAL A 32 0.11 -17.95 15.00
N LEU A 33 -1.10 -18.03 14.43
CA LEU A 33 -2.30 -18.44 15.17
C LEU A 33 -2.16 -19.87 15.70
N GLY A 34 -1.66 -20.80 14.89
CA GLY A 34 -1.36 -22.17 15.31
C GLY A 34 -0.32 -22.23 16.44
N GLY A 35 0.70 -21.37 16.39
CA GLY A 35 1.70 -21.23 17.46
C GLY A 35 1.10 -20.72 18.76
N VAL A 36 0.21 -19.73 18.70
CA VAL A 36 -0.51 -19.20 19.88
C VAL A 36 -1.42 -20.27 20.49
N LEU A 37 -2.12 -21.06 19.67
CA LEU A 37 -3.00 -22.13 20.15
C LEU A 37 -2.26 -23.35 20.70
N SER A 38 -1.02 -23.59 20.24
CA SER A 38 -0.20 -24.71 20.71
C SER A 38 0.49 -24.42 22.05
N LEU A 39 0.43 -23.18 22.53
CA LEU A 39 1.09 -22.76 23.75
C LEU A 39 0.29 -23.24 24.98
N GLN A 40 0.92 -24.04 25.84
CA GLN A 40 0.30 -24.51 27.10
C GLN A 40 0.35 -23.41 28.16
N VAL A 41 -0.50 -22.40 28.03
CA VAL A 41 -0.66 -21.29 28.97
C VAL A 41 -2.11 -21.15 29.41
N ASP A 42 -2.34 -20.28 30.39
CA ASP A 42 -3.70 -19.93 30.81
C ASP A 42 -4.51 -19.32 29.66
N PHE A 43 -5.80 -19.65 29.62
CA PHE A 43 -6.72 -19.23 28.57
C PHE A 43 -6.81 -17.70 28.42
N TRP A 44 -6.69 -16.95 29.53
CA TRP A 44 -6.69 -15.48 29.47
C TRP A 44 -5.48 -14.93 28.73
N VAL A 45 -4.30 -15.51 28.96
CA VAL A 45 -3.05 -15.10 28.30
C VAL A 45 -3.10 -15.43 26.81
N GLN A 46 -3.62 -16.62 26.47
CA GLN A 46 -3.82 -17.01 25.08
C GLN A 46 -4.79 -16.06 24.36
N GLY A 47 -5.90 -15.68 25.02
CA GLY A 47 -6.85 -14.71 24.49
C GLY A 47 -6.22 -13.34 24.25
N PHE A 48 -5.42 -12.83 25.19
CA PHE A 48 -4.71 -11.56 25.04
C PHE A 48 -3.77 -11.55 23.83
N LEU A 49 -2.97 -12.62 23.67
CA LEU A 49 -2.05 -12.75 22.54
C LEU A 49 -2.82 -12.85 21.21
N LEU A 50 -3.91 -13.60 21.18
CA LEU A 50 -4.73 -13.78 19.98
C LEU A 50 -5.40 -12.45 19.56
N MET A 51 -5.90 -11.68 20.52
CA MET A 51 -6.41 -10.32 20.27
C MET A 51 -5.31 -9.40 19.73
N GLY A 52 -4.11 -9.44 20.31
CA GLY A 52 -2.96 -8.65 19.84
C GLY A 52 -2.56 -8.98 18.40
N VAL A 53 -2.47 -10.27 18.05
CA VAL A 53 -2.15 -10.73 16.68
C VAL A 53 -3.21 -10.27 15.68
N LEU A 54 -4.50 -10.46 15.99
CA LEU A 54 -5.59 -10.05 15.10
C LEU A 54 -5.66 -8.53 14.92
N PHE A 55 -5.51 -7.79 16.02
CA PHE A 55 -5.52 -6.33 15.98
C PHE A 55 -4.32 -5.77 15.20
N LEU A 56 -3.13 -6.34 15.39
CA LEU A 56 -1.93 -5.95 14.66
C LEU A 56 -2.05 -6.25 13.17
N ALA A 57 -2.57 -7.43 12.80
CA ALA A 57 -2.81 -7.80 11.40
C ALA A 57 -3.80 -6.82 10.73
N GLY A 58 -4.91 -6.50 11.39
CA GLY A 58 -5.89 -5.51 10.91
C GLY A 58 -5.26 -4.13 10.69
N ASN A 59 -4.48 -3.63 11.67
CA ASN A 59 -3.79 -2.35 11.55
C ASN A 59 -2.73 -2.34 10.44
N CYS A 60 -2.03 -3.45 10.20
CA CYS A 60 -1.07 -3.55 9.10
C CYS A 60 -1.75 -3.37 7.73
N PHE A 61 -2.94 -3.95 7.53
CA PHE A 61 -3.71 -3.74 6.31
C PHE A 61 -4.21 -2.31 6.14
N THR A 62 -4.70 -1.69 7.22
CA THR A 62 -5.10 -0.28 7.21
C THR A 62 -3.91 0.61 6.89
N LEU A 63 -2.76 0.39 7.53
CA LEU A 63 -1.53 1.14 7.27
C LEU A 63 -1.06 0.97 5.82
N SER A 64 -1.14 -0.24 5.27
CA SER A 64 -0.79 -0.51 3.87
C SER A 64 -1.70 0.25 2.90
N LYS A 65 -3.00 0.34 3.19
CA LYS A 65 -3.93 1.17 2.41
C LYS A 65 -3.56 2.64 2.50
N VAL A 66 -3.38 3.18 3.71
CA VAL A 66 -2.97 4.57 3.91
C VAL A 66 -1.69 4.89 3.13
N LEU A 67 -0.70 3.99 3.14
CA LEU A 67 0.55 4.19 2.41
C LEU A 67 0.35 4.20 0.88
N ARG A 68 -0.49 3.31 0.35
CA ARG A 68 -0.85 3.28 -1.07
C ARG A 68 -1.61 4.55 -1.46
N ASP A 69 -2.61 4.93 -0.67
CA ASP A 69 -3.42 6.12 -0.91
C ASP A 69 -2.55 7.39 -0.87
N GLN A 70 -1.56 7.45 0.03
CA GLN A 70 -0.55 8.53 0.08
C GLN A 70 0.34 8.56 -1.17
N HIS A 71 0.74 7.39 -1.70
CA HIS A 71 1.55 7.31 -2.92
C HIS A 71 0.75 7.78 -4.15
N GLU A 72 -0.51 7.34 -4.27
CA GLU A 72 -1.41 7.76 -5.33
C GLU A 72 -1.69 9.26 -5.24
N ALA A 73 -2.07 9.79 -4.07
CA ALA A 73 -2.37 11.20 -3.87
C ALA A 73 -1.23 12.11 -4.32
N ARG A 74 0.02 11.80 -3.96
CA ARG A 74 1.20 12.57 -4.40
C ARG A 74 1.33 12.61 -5.92
N THR A 75 1.09 11.48 -6.58
CA THR A 75 1.15 11.39 -8.05
C THR A 75 0.04 12.22 -8.70
N TRP A 76 -1.18 12.18 -8.16
CA TRP A 76 -2.30 12.98 -8.65
C TRP A 76 -2.09 14.48 -8.47
N HIS A 77 -1.60 14.92 -7.32
CA HIS A 77 -1.30 16.34 -7.07
C HIS A 77 -0.27 16.87 -8.06
N HIS A 78 0.81 16.11 -8.32
CA HIS A 78 1.82 16.52 -9.29
C HIS A 78 1.26 16.70 -10.70
N ARG A 79 0.40 15.78 -11.16
CA ARG A 79 -0.25 15.90 -12.49
C ARG A 79 -1.18 17.11 -12.59
N LEU A 80 -1.89 17.45 -11.51
CA LEU A 80 -2.75 18.63 -11.45
C LEU A 80 -1.94 19.93 -11.48
N GLU A 81 -0.84 20.01 -10.74
CA GLU A 81 0.06 21.15 -10.74
C GLU A 81 0.68 21.38 -12.13
N VAL A 82 1.11 20.30 -12.80
CA VAL A 82 1.64 20.38 -14.17
C VAL A 82 0.58 20.88 -15.16
N ALA A 83 -0.66 20.38 -15.07
CA ALA A 83 -1.75 20.82 -15.95
C ALA A 83 -2.09 22.30 -15.75
N LYS A 84 -2.24 22.76 -14.49
CA LYS A 84 -2.49 24.17 -14.17
C LYS A 84 -1.35 25.07 -14.60
N THR A 85 -0.11 24.64 -14.38
CA THR A 85 1.08 25.39 -14.80
C THR A 85 1.10 25.56 -16.33
N ARG A 86 0.74 24.52 -17.08
CA ARG A 86 0.62 24.59 -18.55
C ARG A 86 -0.45 25.57 -19.02
N GLU A 87 -1.64 25.55 -18.41
CA GLU A 87 -2.71 26.49 -18.73
C GLU A 87 -2.29 27.95 -18.49
N LEU A 88 -1.61 28.22 -17.38
CA LEU A 88 -1.11 29.56 -17.08
C LEU A 88 -0.08 30.02 -18.12
N ILE A 89 0.87 29.16 -18.49
CA ILE A 89 1.88 29.49 -19.52
C ILE A 89 1.21 29.84 -20.86
N ASP A 90 0.23 29.05 -21.29
CA ASP A 90 -0.51 29.24 -22.55
C ASP A 90 -1.25 30.58 -22.57
N LYS A 91 -1.98 30.88 -21.48
CA LYS A 91 -2.71 32.14 -21.33
C LYS A 91 -1.81 33.38 -21.39
N TYR A 92 -0.58 33.31 -20.86
CA TYR A 92 0.37 34.42 -20.94
C TYR A 92 1.14 34.47 -22.26
N ALA A 93 1.30 33.34 -22.95
CA ALA A 93 1.91 33.29 -24.27
C ALA A 93 1.02 33.92 -25.35
N ASP A 94 -0.29 33.66 -25.32
CA ASP A 94 -1.26 34.25 -26.27
C ASP A 94 -1.55 35.74 -26.01
N ALA A 95 -1.23 36.24 -24.82
CA ALA A 95 -1.44 37.63 -24.43
C ALA A 95 -0.27 38.56 -24.80
N ALA A 96 0.83 38.03 -25.35
CA ALA A 96 2.04 38.75 -25.74
C ALA A 96 2.18 38.82 -27.27
#